data_AF-C6ZY56-F1
#
_entry.id   AF-C6ZY56-F1
#
_cell.length_a   1.000
_cell.length_b   1.000
_cell.length_c   1.000
_cell.angle_alpha   90.00
_cell.angle_beta   90.00
_cell.angle_gamma   90.00
#
_symmetry.space_group_name_H-M   'P 1'
#
loop_
_entity.id
_entity.type
_entity.pdbx_description
1 polymer ?
#
loop_
_entity_poly.entity_id
_entity_poly.type
_entity_poly.pdbx_seq_one_letter_code
_entity_poly.pdbx_strand_id
1 'polypeptide(L)'
;IQPSQELREQGVRMKISAVRGVVEGKRVVMIDDSIVRGTTSKRIVQLLREAGAAEVHVRIASPPLAYPCFYGIDIQTRNELIASNYSVDEICRIIGADSLEYLSEEGLVDSIGRPYPNEPYGGLCMAYFNGDYPTPLYDYEAEYLASLEAEK
;
A
#
# COMPACT_ATOMS: atom_id res chain seq x y z
N ILE A 1 -23.87 -13.75 -10.44
CA ILE A 1 -22.49 -14.26 -10.56
C ILE A 1 -22.10 -14.11 -12.02
N GLN A 2 -21.13 -13.24 -12.33
CA GLN A 2 -20.79 -12.87 -13.71
C GLN A 2 -20.04 -14.01 -14.44
N PRO A 3 -20.24 -14.26 -15.74
CA PRO A 3 -20.08 -15.60 -16.32
C PRO A 3 -18.66 -16.00 -16.77
N SER A 4 -17.66 -15.10 -16.79
CA SER A 4 -16.29 -15.46 -17.19
C SER A 4 -15.21 -14.62 -16.50
N GLN A 5 -14.01 -15.20 -16.35
CA GLN A 5 -12.81 -14.54 -15.81
C GLN A 5 -12.46 -13.27 -16.61
N GLU A 6 -12.58 -13.33 -17.95
CA GLU A 6 -12.37 -12.18 -18.85
C GLU A 6 -13.36 -11.04 -18.61
N LEU A 7 -14.64 -11.34 -18.37
CA LEU A 7 -15.65 -10.32 -18.07
C LEU A 7 -15.41 -9.67 -16.70
N ARG A 8 -14.83 -10.40 -15.75
CA ARG A 8 -14.42 -9.87 -14.45
C ARG A 8 -13.19 -8.94 -14.57
N GLU A 9 -12.24 -9.28 -15.43
CA GLU A 9 -11.11 -8.40 -15.77
C GLU A 9 -11.57 -7.12 -16.50
N GLN A 10 -12.58 -7.23 -17.38
CA GLN A 10 -13.23 -6.07 -17.99
C GLN A 10 -13.96 -5.19 -16.97
N GLY A 11 -14.59 -5.76 -15.93
CA GLY A 11 -15.24 -5.02 -14.86
C GLY A 11 -14.29 -4.09 -14.09
N VAL A 12 -13.00 -4.42 -14.00
CA VAL A 12 -11.97 -3.57 -13.41
C VAL A 12 -11.51 -2.47 -14.38
N ARG A 13 -11.43 -2.75 -15.69
CA ARG A 13 -11.21 -1.72 -16.73
C ARG A 13 -12.27 -0.62 -16.69
N MET A 14 -13.47 -0.90 -16.16
CA MET A 14 -14.55 0.09 -16.07
C MET A 14 -14.34 1.16 -14.99
N LYS A 15 -13.47 0.96 -13.99
CA LYS A 15 -13.31 1.94 -12.90
C LYS A 15 -12.31 3.05 -13.21
N ILE A 16 -11.24 2.74 -13.95
CA ILE A 16 -10.14 3.67 -14.22
C ILE A 16 -9.65 3.46 -15.66
N SER A 17 -9.54 4.53 -16.43
CA SER A 17 -9.03 4.54 -17.81
C SER A 17 -7.90 5.56 -17.95
N ALA A 18 -6.83 5.19 -18.65
CA ALA A 18 -5.72 6.09 -18.94
C ALA A 18 -6.01 6.93 -20.18
N VAL A 19 -5.80 8.25 -20.10
CA VAL A 19 -5.97 9.17 -21.23
C VAL A 19 -4.66 9.21 -22.02
N ARG A 20 -4.59 8.45 -23.12
CA ARG A 20 -3.37 8.30 -23.95
C ARG A 20 -2.68 9.63 -24.28
N GLY A 21 -3.44 10.64 -24.72
CA GLY A 21 -2.88 11.97 -25.06
C GLY A 21 -2.21 12.71 -23.88
N VAL A 22 -2.46 12.30 -22.64
CA VAL A 22 -1.80 12.86 -21.44
C VAL A 22 -0.51 12.11 -21.12
N VAL A 23 -0.46 10.79 -21.33
CA VAL A 23 0.60 9.91 -20.81
C VAL A 23 1.61 9.43 -21.85
N GLU A 24 1.23 9.38 -23.13
CA GLU A 24 2.07 8.81 -24.20
C GLU A 24 3.42 9.54 -24.31
N GLY A 25 4.51 8.76 -24.29
CA GLY A 25 5.89 9.21 -24.37
C GLY A 25 6.41 9.93 -23.12
N LYS A 26 5.62 10.04 -22.04
CA LYS A 26 5.99 10.79 -20.83
C LYS A 26 6.47 9.90 -19.70
N ARG A 27 7.29 10.48 -18.82
CA ARG A 27 7.58 9.95 -17.49
C ARG A 27 6.47 10.39 -16.55
N VAL A 28 5.77 9.45 -15.95
CA VAL A 28 4.55 9.67 -15.15
C VAL A 28 4.87 9.38 -13.69
N VAL A 29 4.44 10.28 -12.80
CA VAL A 29 4.41 10.00 -11.35
C VAL A 29 2.96 9.67 -10.98
N MET A 30 2.72 8.43 -10.58
CA MET A 30 1.45 7.95 -10.06
C MET A 30 1.45 8.11 -8.54
N ILE A 31 0.52 8.89 -8.00
CA ILE A 31 0.35 9.06 -6.56
C ILE A 31 -0.88 8.27 -6.12
N ASP A 32 -0.72 7.44 -5.09
CA ASP A 32 -1.82 6.70 -4.47
C ASP A 32 -1.77 6.89 -2.95
N ASP A 33 -2.86 6.60 -2.25
CA ASP A 33 -2.93 6.77 -0.79
C ASP A 33 -2.12 5.71 -0.04
N SER A 34 -2.20 4.46 -0.49
CA SER A 34 -1.67 3.29 0.21
C SER A 34 -1.48 2.11 -0.75
N ILE A 35 -0.65 1.14 -0.34
CA ILE A 35 -0.58 -0.17 -1.00
C ILE A 35 -0.83 -1.25 0.05
N VAL A 36 -1.97 -1.93 -0.04
CA VAL A 36 -2.31 -3.08 0.79
C VAL A 36 -1.79 -4.37 0.16
N ARG A 37 -2.42 -4.83 -0.93
CA ARG A 37 -2.07 -6.10 -1.61
C ARG A 37 -1.25 -5.92 -2.90
N GLY A 38 -1.06 -4.69 -3.36
CA GLY A 38 -0.36 -4.36 -4.62
C GLY A 38 -1.11 -4.65 -5.93
N THR A 39 -2.21 -5.39 -5.90
CA THR A 39 -2.96 -5.79 -7.11
C THR A 39 -3.52 -4.59 -7.89
N THR A 40 -4.09 -3.60 -7.19
CA THR A 40 -4.61 -2.37 -7.79
C THR A 40 -3.47 -1.55 -8.40
N SER A 41 -2.40 -1.29 -7.64
CA SER A 41 -1.25 -0.50 -8.11
C SER A 41 -0.60 -1.13 -9.33
N LYS A 42 -0.39 -2.46 -9.32
CA LYS A 42 0.11 -3.22 -10.47
C LYS A 42 -0.76 -3.02 -11.72
N ARG A 43 -2.09 -3.07 -11.54
CA ARG A 43 -3.04 -2.88 -12.64
C ARG A 43 -2.96 -1.45 -13.20
N ILE A 44 -2.86 -0.43 -12.36
CA ILE A 44 -2.78 0.97 -12.79
C ILE A 44 -1.46 1.24 -13.51
N VAL A 45 -0.33 0.74 -12.98
CA VAL A 45 0.99 0.85 -13.64
C VAL A 45 0.95 0.20 -15.02
N GLN A 46 0.37 -1.00 -15.14
CA GLN A 46 0.20 -1.66 -16.43
C GLN A 46 -0.66 -0.84 -17.39
N LEU A 47 -1.78 -0.26 -16.93
CA LEU A 47 -2.64 0.60 -17.76
C LEU A 47 -1.90 1.84 -18.28
N LEU A 48 -1.05 2.47 -17.45
CA LEU A 48 -0.25 3.62 -17.85
C LEU A 48 0.81 3.24 -18.90
N ARG A 49 1.48 2.09 -18.73
CA ARG A 49 2.42 1.56 -19.73
C ARG A 49 1.72 1.20 -21.05
N GLU A 50 0.57 0.52 -20.99
CA GLU A 50 -0.26 0.20 -22.17
C GLU A 50 -0.72 1.45 -22.91
N ALA A 51 -0.93 2.56 -22.19
CA ALA A 51 -1.26 3.86 -22.77
C ALA A 51 -0.04 4.64 -23.31
N GLY A 52 1.16 4.06 -23.23
CA GLY A 52 2.38 4.59 -23.85
C GLY A 52 3.28 5.42 -22.92
N ALA A 53 3.11 5.36 -21.60
CA ALA A 53 4.05 6.00 -20.67
C ALA A 53 5.47 5.45 -20.86
N ALA A 54 6.47 6.34 -20.92
CA ALA A 54 7.88 5.99 -21.03
C ALA A 54 8.43 5.42 -19.71
N GLU A 55 8.07 6.06 -18.60
CA GLU A 55 8.39 5.63 -17.23
C GLU A 55 7.16 5.84 -16.34
N VAL A 56 7.00 5.00 -15.31
CA VAL A 56 5.97 5.08 -14.29
C VAL A 56 6.63 4.97 -12.91
N HIS A 57 6.69 6.09 -12.20
CA HIS A 57 7.18 6.18 -10.82
C HIS A 57 5.99 6.23 -9.87
N VAL A 58 5.97 5.38 -8.86
CA VAL A 58 4.87 5.32 -7.88
C VAL A 58 5.29 6.03 -6.60
N ARG A 59 4.39 6.86 -6.06
CA ARG A 59 4.56 7.57 -4.78
C ARG A 59 3.34 7.32 -3.91
N ILE A 60 3.58 6.84 -2.69
CA ILE A 60 2.51 6.44 -1.78
C ILE A 60 2.43 7.44 -0.63
N ALA A 61 1.26 8.01 -0.40
CA ALA A 61 1.01 9.05 0.59
C ALA A 61 0.87 8.51 2.03
N SER A 62 1.38 7.31 2.28
CA SER A 62 1.47 6.67 3.59
C SER A 62 2.77 5.89 3.70
N PRO A 63 3.25 5.61 4.93
CA PRO A 63 4.28 4.60 5.15
C PRO A 63 3.80 3.21 4.72
N PRO A 64 4.69 2.23 4.55
CA PRO A 64 4.31 0.88 4.17
C PRO A 64 3.36 0.24 5.20
N LEU A 65 2.21 -0.25 4.76
CA LEU A 65 1.25 -0.98 5.62
C LEU A 65 1.77 -2.40 5.85
N ALA A 66 2.58 -2.58 6.90
CA ALA A 66 3.31 -3.81 7.18
C ALA A 66 2.73 -4.62 8.35
N TYR A 67 1.69 -4.14 9.02
CA TYR A 67 1.11 -4.78 10.20
C TYR A 67 -0.42 -4.77 10.18
N PRO A 68 -1.08 -5.81 10.74
CA PRO A 68 -2.54 -5.92 10.77
C PRO A 68 -3.19 -4.94 11.74
N CYS A 69 -4.50 -4.73 11.59
CA CYS A 69 -5.27 -3.91 12.53
C CYS A 69 -6.06 -4.74 13.52
N PHE A 70 -6.08 -4.30 14.77
CA PHE A 70 -6.95 -4.85 15.82
C PHE A 70 -7.99 -3.84 16.33
N TYR A 71 -8.13 -2.69 15.67
CA TYR A 71 -8.95 -1.56 16.10
C TYR A 71 -10.12 -1.23 15.16
N GLY A 72 -10.63 -2.23 14.42
CA GLY A 72 -11.90 -2.14 13.70
C GLY A 72 -11.82 -1.84 12.19
N ILE A 73 -10.65 -1.92 11.58
CA ILE A 73 -10.48 -1.87 10.13
C ILE A 73 -10.18 -3.27 9.61
N ASP A 74 -10.78 -3.62 8.47
CA ASP A 74 -10.72 -4.94 7.85
C ASP A 74 -9.37 -5.22 7.13
N ILE A 75 -8.29 -5.28 7.91
CA ILE A 75 -6.96 -5.71 7.47
C ILE A 75 -6.54 -6.84 8.40
N GLN A 76 -6.78 -8.07 7.95
CA GLN A 76 -6.89 -9.21 8.85
C GLN A 76 -5.58 -9.98 9.04
N THR A 77 -4.70 -10.04 8.04
CA THR A 77 -3.49 -10.87 8.14
C THR A 77 -2.28 -10.25 7.43
N ARG A 78 -1.08 -10.52 7.96
CA ARG A 78 0.20 -10.11 7.36
C ARG A 78 0.41 -10.66 5.96
N ASN A 79 -0.03 -11.89 5.69
CA ASN A 79 0.10 -12.53 4.38
C ASN A 79 -0.59 -11.75 3.24
N GLU A 80 -1.63 -10.95 3.56
CA GLU A 80 -2.30 -10.12 2.57
C GLU A 80 -1.58 -8.79 2.31
N LEU A 81 -0.71 -8.38 3.24
CA LEU A 81 0.02 -7.12 3.19
C LEU A 81 1.31 -7.31 2.42
N ILE A 82 1.41 -6.65 1.27
CA ILE A 82 2.59 -6.73 0.42
C ILE A 82 3.85 -6.21 1.13
N ALA A 83 3.69 -5.18 1.98
CA ALA A 83 4.81 -4.60 2.73
C ALA A 83 5.22 -5.42 3.96
N SER A 84 4.42 -6.41 4.40
CA SER A 84 4.88 -7.39 5.38
C SER A 84 5.83 -8.42 4.78
N ASN A 85 5.70 -8.69 3.48
CA ASN A 85 6.30 -9.83 2.79
C ASN A 85 7.46 -9.47 1.85
N TYR A 86 7.54 -8.22 1.43
CA TYR A 86 8.47 -7.77 0.40
C TYR A 86 9.10 -6.45 0.77
N SER A 87 10.39 -6.29 0.45
CA SER A 87 11.09 -5.02 0.50
C SER A 87 10.52 -4.03 -0.53
N VAL A 88 10.77 -2.73 -0.34
CA VAL A 88 10.32 -1.68 -1.28
C VAL A 88 10.77 -1.97 -2.73
N ASP A 89 11.99 -2.45 -2.92
CA ASP A 89 12.52 -2.81 -4.25
C ASP A 89 11.80 -4.02 -4.85
N GLU A 90 11.43 -5.01 -4.04
CA GLU A 90 10.62 -6.14 -4.48
C GLU A 90 9.20 -5.70 -4.83
N ILE A 91 8.58 -4.86 -4.01
CA ILE A 91 7.25 -4.29 -4.28
C ILE A 91 7.28 -3.52 -5.60
N CYS A 92 8.30 -2.67 -5.82
CA CYS A 92 8.47 -1.92 -7.06
C CYS A 92 8.48 -2.84 -8.28
N ARG A 93 9.23 -3.95 -8.21
CA ARG A 93 9.28 -4.98 -9.26
C ARG A 93 7.94 -5.69 -9.43
N ILE A 94 7.28 -6.07 -8.34
CA ILE A 94 5.98 -6.78 -8.36
C ILE A 94 4.91 -5.96 -9.06
N ILE A 95 4.85 -4.65 -8.79
CA ILE A 95 3.88 -3.73 -9.40
C ILE A 95 4.30 -3.26 -10.80
N GLY A 96 5.55 -3.50 -11.21
CA GLY A 96 6.08 -3.17 -12.54
C GLY A 96 6.43 -1.68 -12.73
N ALA A 97 6.68 -0.96 -11.64
CA ALA A 97 7.06 0.46 -11.65
C ALA A 97 8.57 0.62 -11.88
N ASP A 98 8.99 1.79 -12.38
CA ASP A 98 10.40 2.14 -12.54
C ASP A 98 11.04 2.61 -11.22
N SER A 99 10.24 3.20 -10.33
CA SER A 99 10.64 3.46 -8.94
C SER A 99 9.40 3.49 -8.03
N LEU A 100 9.58 3.21 -6.75
CA LEU A 100 8.56 3.29 -5.73
C LEU A 100 9.13 3.98 -4.49
N GLU A 101 8.42 4.97 -3.96
CA GLU A 101 8.73 5.55 -2.64
C GLU A 101 7.46 5.72 -1.82
N TYR A 102 7.60 5.53 -0.51
CA TYR A 102 6.56 5.72 0.48
C TYR A 102 6.83 7.01 1.27
N LEU A 103 5.78 7.62 1.81
CA LEU A 103 5.91 8.65 2.82
C LEU A 103 6.60 8.06 4.06
N SER A 104 7.55 8.78 4.66
CA SER A 104 8.18 8.32 5.90
C SER A 104 7.20 8.39 7.09
N GLU A 105 7.41 7.57 8.13
CA GLU A 105 6.61 7.65 9.36
C GLU A 105 6.72 9.05 10.00
N GLU A 106 7.93 9.60 10.08
CA GLU A 106 8.19 10.97 10.54
C GLU A 106 7.41 11.99 9.70
N GLY A 107 7.49 11.88 8.37
CA GLY A 107 6.78 12.76 7.45
C GLY A 107 5.26 12.68 7.60
N LEU A 108 4.71 11.48 7.86
CA LEU A 108 3.30 11.31 8.15
C LEU A 108 2.91 12.04 9.44
N VAL A 109 3.65 11.81 10.54
CA VAL A 109 3.38 12.43 11.85
C VAL A 109 3.46 13.96 11.74
N ASP A 110 4.51 14.47 11.12
CA ASP A 110 4.73 15.91 10.91
C ASP A 110 3.61 16.53 10.05
N SER A 111 3.17 15.82 9.00
CA SER A 111 2.12 16.33 8.09
C SER A 111 0.75 16.48 8.76
N ILE A 112 0.44 15.62 9.74
CA ILE A 112 -0.82 15.69 10.50
C ILE A 112 -0.73 16.81 11.56
N GLY A 113 0.45 17.04 12.13
CA GLY A 113 0.74 18.23 12.94
C GLY A 113 -0.08 18.34 14.23
N ARG A 114 -0.27 17.23 14.95
CA ARG A 114 -1.07 17.21 16.19
C ARG A 114 -0.37 17.95 17.33
N PRO A 115 -1.09 18.68 18.19
CA PRO A 115 -0.51 19.49 19.26
C PRO A 115 -0.16 18.68 20.52
N TYR A 116 0.36 17.45 20.36
CA TYR A 116 0.72 16.55 21.46
C TYR A 116 2.21 16.16 21.37
N PRO A 117 3.15 17.11 21.50
CA PRO A 117 4.57 16.88 21.22
C PRO A 117 5.26 15.91 22.21
N ASN A 118 4.65 15.66 23.36
CA ASN A 118 5.18 14.74 24.38
C ASN A 118 4.63 13.31 24.23
N GLU A 119 3.63 13.11 23.36
CA GLU A 119 3.06 11.80 23.10
C GLU A 119 3.80 11.14 21.93
N PRO A 120 4.04 9.82 21.98
CA PRO A 120 4.57 9.08 20.84
C PRO A 120 3.80 9.40 19.55
N TYR A 121 4.52 9.71 18.48
CA TYR A 121 3.95 10.01 17.17
C TYR A 121 2.89 11.13 17.18
N GLY A 122 2.99 12.11 18.09
CA GLY A 122 1.96 13.17 18.22
C GLY A 122 0.61 12.63 18.70
N GLY A 123 0.61 11.50 19.41
CA GLY A 123 -0.56 10.78 19.89
C GLY A 123 -1.29 9.97 18.82
N LEU A 124 -0.67 9.75 17.65
CA LEU A 124 -1.22 8.92 16.58
C LEU A 124 -0.99 7.44 16.87
N CYS A 125 -1.96 6.62 16.49
CA CYS A 125 -1.76 5.17 16.41
C CYS A 125 -1.00 4.86 15.11
N MET A 126 0.23 4.38 15.24
CA MET A 126 1.11 4.04 14.11
C MET A 126 1.21 2.53 13.85
N ALA A 127 0.41 1.74 14.55
CA ALA A 127 0.51 0.28 14.60
C ALA A 127 0.56 -0.39 13.21
N TYR A 128 -0.14 0.16 12.21
CA TYR A 128 -0.12 -0.33 10.82
C TYR A 128 1.24 -0.31 10.13
N PHE A 129 2.08 0.64 10.55
CA PHE A 129 3.32 0.97 9.87
C PHE A 129 4.51 0.34 10.61
N ASN A 130 4.50 0.41 11.95
CA ASN A 130 5.64 0.00 12.77
C ASN A 130 5.34 -1.09 13.80
N GLY A 131 4.09 -1.56 13.90
CA GLY A 131 3.70 -2.61 14.85
C GLY A 131 3.66 -2.16 16.30
N ASP A 132 3.77 -0.86 16.59
CA ASP A 132 3.63 -0.29 17.92
C ASP A 132 2.15 -0.13 18.28
N TYR A 133 1.60 -1.15 18.95
CA TYR A 133 0.20 -1.18 19.37
C TYR A 133 0.03 -0.46 20.73
N PRO A 134 -0.79 0.61 20.81
CA PRO A 134 -1.00 1.36 22.06
C PRO A 134 -1.76 0.59 23.15
N THR A 135 -2.25 -0.61 22.85
CA THR A 135 -2.93 -1.48 23.81
C THR A 135 -2.42 -2.92 23.70
N PRO A 136 -2.53 -3.72 24.78
CA PRO A 136 -2.34 -5.16 24.67
C PRO A 136 -3.28 -5.76 23.61
N LEU A 137 -2.79 -6.79 22.92
CA LEU A 137 -3.56 -7.48 21.86
C LEU A 137 -4.44 -8.61 22.40
N TYR A 138 -4.28 -8.99 23.66
CA TYR A 138 -5.09 -10.01 24.34
C TYR A 138 -5.18 -11.31 23.55
N ASP A 139 -6.38 -11.73 23.14
CA ASP A 139 -6.67 -12.95 22.39
C ASP A 139 -6.01 -12.98 21.00
N TYR A 140 -5.68 -11.82 20.42
CA TYR A 140 -4.98 -11.73 19.14
C TYR A 140 -3.45 -11.88 19.24
N GLU A 141 -2.86 -11.79 20.44
CA GLU A 141 -1.41 -11.69 20.62
C GLU A 141 -0.67 -12.94 20.12
N ALA A 142 -1.17 -14.13 20.45
CA ALA A 142 -0.52 -15.39 20.07
C ALA A 142 -0.49 -15.59 18.55
N GLU A 143 -1.60 -15.28 17.87
CA GLU A 143 -1.69 -15.37 16.41
C GLU A 143 -0.82 -14.31 15.72
N TYR A 144 -0.81 -13.10 16.26
CA TYR A 144 0.05 -12.03 15.76
C TYR A 144 1.54 -12.40 15.85
N LEU A 145 2.01 -12.86 17.01
CA LEU A 145 3.41 -13.26 17.19
C LEU A 145 3.79 -14.41 16.26
N ALA A 146 2.93 -15.43 16.12
CA ALA A 146 3.16 -16.53 15.18
C ALA A 146 3.29 -16.03 13.72
N SER A 147 2.53 -15.00 13.35
CA SER A 147 2.60 -14.41 12.00
C SER A 147 3.91 -13.65 11.71
N LEU A 148 4.65 -13.22 12.74
CA LEU A 148 5.96 -12.59 12.57
C LEU A 148 7.08 -13.61 12.34
N GLU A 149 6.93 -14.83 12.86
CA GLU A 149 7.96 -15.89 12.78
C GLU A 149 7.92 -16.67 11.46
N ALA A 150 6.73 -16.79 10.85
CA ALA A 150 6.52 -17.55 9.63
C ALA A 150 7.20 -16.95 8.37
N GLU A 151 7.69 -15.72 8.45
CA GLU A 151 8.23 -14.94 7.32
C GLU A 151 9.77 -14.71 7.41
N LYS A 152 10.48 -15.48 8.26
CA LYS A 152 11.96 -15.61 8.23
C LYS A 152 12.40 -16.89 7.55
#